data_AF-A0AAE3SDJ7-F1
#
_entry.id   AF-A0AAE3SDJ7-F1
#
_cell.length_a   1.000
_cell.length_b   1.000
_cell.length_c   1.000
_cell.angle_alpha   90.00
_cell.angle_beta   90.00
_cell.angle_gamma   90.00
#
_symmetry.space_group_name_H-M   'P 1'
#
loop_
_entity.id
_entity.type
_entity.pdbx_description
1 polymer ?
#
loop_
_entity_poly.entity_id
_entity_poly.type
_entity_poly.pdbx_seq_one_letter_code
_entity_poly.pdbx_strand_id
1 'polypeptide(L)'
;MELDEQAILDKTNYGLNIYSHILRVYYPNEVVLRLSGKQCSPAKNPFNKNKLTLKLINVDWVFLYSDLEKDDFKGNPFEFAALHYKLTGNELLEKLNEEMHLRIGEQWDFYGNKNLPELPEEEENKPAIHIPKFSYFNSPVSNIYPKSTVSLVEVYELIKSTKNTSKTEQLRTIQAKDEARKFKASKFDYVTFSGVFTKRNDKALQNHSGLLTIDFDYIENLQQLKNQLLNDEYFETELLFVSPSGDGLKWIIPIDITESTHQNFFNAIANYIKEVYQLKVDKSGKDVSRACFLPSDPEVFINPKYL
;
A
#
# COMPACT_ATOMS: atom_id res chain seq x y z
N MET A 1 -19.34 -8.85 -6.47
CA MET A 1 -20.23 -7.68 -6.36
C MET A 1 -20.63 -7.33 -7.78
N GLU A 2 -21.92 -7.21 -8.06
CA GLU A 2 -22.42 -6.86 -9.39
C GLU A 2 -22.08 -5.39 -9.71
N LEU A 3 -21.84 -5.07 -10.98
CA LEU A 3 -21.51 -3.72 -11.40
C LEU A 3 -22.79 -2.88 -11.43
N ASP A 4 -22.95 -2.02 -10.42
CA ASP A 4 -24.04 -1.04 -10.34
C ASP A 4 -23.54 0.32 -9.83
N GLU A 5 -24.42 1.32 -9.86
CA GLU A 5 -24.10 2.68 -9.39
C GLU A 5 -23.66 2.71 -7.92
N GLN A 6 -24.27 1.89 -7.06
CA GLN A 6 -23.94 1.87 -5.64
C GLN A 6 -22.53 1.33 -5.41
N ALA A 7 -22.16 0.23 -6.07
CA ALA A 7 -20.83 -0.36 -6.00
C ALA A 7 -19.74 0.62 -6.47
N ILE A 8 -20.03 1.42 -7.50
CA ILE A 8 -19.12 2.48 -7.95
C ILE A 8 -19.04 3.60 -6.90
N LEU A 9 -20.17 4.05 -6.34
CA LEU A 9 -20.17 5.10 -5.31
C LEU A 9 -19.33 4.70 -4.08
N ASP A 10 -19.48 3.45 -3.63
CA ASP A 10 -18.75 2.91 -2.48
C ASP A 10 -17.23 2.92 -2.71
N LYS A 11 -16.78 2.61 -3.93
CA LYS A 11 -15.35 2.62 -4.30
C LYS A 11 -14.81 4.00 -4.72
N THR A 12 -15.67 4.97 -4.98
CA THR A 12 -15.28 6.31 -5.48
C THR A 12 -15.46 7.42 -4.45
N ASN A 13 -15.53 7.05 -3.16
CA ASN A 13 -15.76 7.98 -2.06
C ASN A 13 -17.02 8.81 -2.31
N TYR A 14 -18.15 8.12 -2.46
CA TYR A 14 -19.48 8.72 -2.67
C TYR A 14 -19.56 9.55 -3.96
N GLY A 15 -18.81 9.13 -4.99
CA GLY A 15 -18.74 9.78 -6.30
C GLY A 15 -17.77 10.97 -6.38
N LEU A 16 -17.12 11.37 -5.28
CA LEU A 16 -16.17 12.49 -5.28
C LEU A 16 -14.98 12.21 -6.22
N ASN A 17 -14.49 10.96 -6.24
CA ASN A 17 -13.35 10.59 -7.06
C ASN A 17 -13.69 10.63 -8.56
N ILE A 18 -14.95 10.39 -8.96
CA ILE A 18 -15.42 10.49 -10.35
C ILE A 18 -15.22 11.92 -10.86
N TYR A 19 -15.67 12.92 -10.10
CA TYR A 19 -15.45 14.33 -10.44
C TYR A 19 -13.96 14.66 -10.53
N SER A 20 -13.17 14.20 -9.57
CA SER A 20 -11.72 14.49 -9.56
C SER A 20 -10.99 13.89 -10.75
N HIS A 21 -11.36 12.66 -11.15
CA HIS A 21 -10.81 11.94 -12.30
C HIS A 21 -11.08 12.71 -13.58
N ILE A 22 -12.34 13.06 -13.82
CA ILE A 22 -12.76 13.81 -15.01
C ILE A 22 -12.12 15.19 -15.05
N LEU A 23 -12.12 15.94 -13.95
CA LEU A 23 -11.57 17.29 -13.92
C LEU A 23 -10.05 17.31 -14.18
N ARG A 24 -9.31 16.26 -13.81
CA ARG A 24 -7.88 16.13 -14.11
C ARG A 24 -7.59 15.97 -15.60
N VAL A 25 -8.54 15.43 -16.38
CA VAL A 25 -8.45 15.38 -17.85
C VAL A 25 -8.48 16.80 -18.44
N TYR A 26 -9.33 17.68 -17.90
CA TYR A 26 -9.45 19.07 -18.38
C TYR A 26 -8.37 20.00 -17.84
N TYR A 27 -7.91 19.78 -16.60
CA TYR A 27 -6.96 20.63 -15.90
C TYR A 27 -5.78 19.80 -15.35
N PRO A 28 -4.91 19.29 -16.24
CA PRO A 28 -3.78 18.49 -15.82
C PRO A 28 -2.83 19.31 -14.93
N ASN A 29 -2.29 18.68 -13.89
CA ASN A 29 -1.36 19.28 -12.92
C ASN A 29 -1.93 20.41 -12.04
N GLU A 30 -3.25 20.59 -12.00
CA GLU A 30 -3.90 21.53 -11.08
C GLU A 30 -4.59 20.81 -9.91
N VAL A 31 -4.75 21.52 -8.79
CA VAL A 31 -5.64 21.08 -7.71
C VAL A 31 -7.08 21.33 -8.15
N VAL A 32 -7.75 20.27 -8.62
CA VAL A 32 -9.08 20.37 -9.24
C VAL A 32 -10.23 20.49 -8.24
N LEU A 33 -10.08 19.93 -7.03
CA LEU A 33 -11.10 19.94 -5.98
C LEU A 33 -10.44 20.16 -4.62
N ARG A 34 -11.13 20.89 -3.72
CA ARG A 34 -10.75 21.01 -2.31
C ARG A 34 -11.98 20.76 -1.45
N LEU A 35 -11.98 19.66 -0.71
CA LEU A 35 -13.07 19.27 0.17
C LEU A 35 -12.97 19.97 1.53
N SER A 36 -14.08 20.50 2.04
CA SER A 36 -14.20 21.06 3.38
C SER A 36 -15.53 20.61 4.01
N GLY A 37 -15.45 19.63 4.92
CA GLY A 37 -16.65 19.00 5.50
C GLY A 37 -17.47 18.28 4.43
N LYS A 38 -18.76 18.66 4.31
CA LYS A 38 -19.71 18.05 3.36
C LYS A 38 -19.76 18.75 1.99
N GLN A 39 -18.87 19.68 1.67
CA GLN A 39 -18.89 20.39 0.39
C GLN A 39 -17.49 20.71 -0.10
N CYS A 40 -17.32 20.87 -1.41
CA CYS A 40 -16.10 21.37 -1.99
C CYS A 40 -16.14 22.91 -2.13
N SER A 41 -14.98 23.55 -2.05
CA SER A 41 -14.85 24.93 -2.53
C SER A 41 -15.17 24.99 -4.03
N PRO A 42 -15.71 26.10 -4.56
CA PRO A 42 -16.00 26.23 -5.99
C PRO A 42 -14.80 25.86 -6.85
N ALA A 43 -15.03 24.96 -7.79
CA ALA A 43 -14.04 24.40 -8.70
C ALA A 43 -14.26 24.90 -10.14
N LYS A 44 -13.25 24.73 -11.00
CA LYS A 44 -13.36 25.09 -12.41
C LYS A 44 -14.37 24.16 -13.09
N ASN A 45 -15.36 24.73 -13.78
CA ASN A 45 -16.34 23.97 -14.54
C ASN A 45 -15.95 23.91 -16.03
N PRO A 46 -15.55 22.74 -16.57
CA PRO A 46 -15.22 22.60 -17.99
C PRO A 46 -16.43 22.84 -18.90
N PHE A 47 -17.65 22.68 -18.37
CA PHE A 47 -18.92 22.90 -19.07
C PHE A 47 -19.48 24.32 -18.88
N ASN A 48 -18.75 25.20 -18.18
CA ASN A 48 -19.05 26.62 -18.07
C ASN A 48 -17.80 27.49 -18.24
N LYS A 49 -17.17 27.41 -19.42
CA LYS A 49 -16.02 28.25 -19.82
C LYS A 49 -14.86 28.24 -18.81
N ASN A 50 -14.65 27.13 -18.11
CA ASN A 50 -13.59 26.95 -17.09
C ASN A 50 -13.66 27.93 -15.91
N LYS A 51 -14.83 28.54 -15.66
CA LYS A 51 -15.02 29.43 -14.51
C LYS A 51 -15.09 28.65 -13.20
N LEU A 52 -14.76 29.30 -12.08
CA LEU A 52 -14.87 28.74 -10.72
C LEU A 52 -16.33 28.69 -10.24
N THR A 53 -17.17 27.92 -10.93
CA THR A 53 -18.62 27.87 -10.71
C THR A 53 -19.12 26.48 -10.35
N LEU A 54 -18.30 25.42 -10.46
CA LEU A 54 -18.72 24.06 -10.11
C LEU A 54 -18.74 23.90 -8.59
N LYS A 55 -19.91 23.61 -8.04
CA LYS A 55 -20.12 23.33 -6.62
C LYS A 55 -20.48 21.87 -6.41
N LEU A 56 -19.77 21.19 -5.52
CA LEU A 56 -20.07 19.81 -5.12
C LEU A 56 -20.51 19.79 -3.66
N ILE A 57 -21.62 19.13 -3.37
CA ILE A 57 -22.17 18.99 -2.01
C ILE A 57 -22.55 17.53 -1.77
N ASN A 58 -22.12 16.97 -0.64
CA ASN A 58 -22.56 15.66 -0.20
C ASN A 58 -23.98 15.74 0.39
N VAL A 59 -24.91 15.04 -0.24
CA VAL A 59 -26.29 14.85 0.21
C VAL A 59 -26.53 13.34 0.28
N ASP A 60 -26.92 12.84 1.45
CA ASP A 60 -27.21 11.43 1.70
C ASP A 60 -26.13 10.46 1.15
N TRP A 61 -24.86 10.75 1.46
CA TRP A 61 -23.72 9.92 1.04
C TRP A 61 -23.51 9.87 -0.47
N VAL A 62 -23.92 10.90 -1.20
CA VAL A 62 -23.58 11.10 -2.62
C VAL A 62 -23.21 12.56 -2.84
N PHE A 63 -22.08 12.81 -3.52
CA PHE A 63 -21.75 14.17 -3.95
C PHE A 63 -22.58 14.55 -5.18
N LEU A 64 -23.38 15.60 -5.06
CA LEU A 64 -24.14 16.19 -6.16
C LEU A 64 -23.41 17.43 -6.66
N TYR A 65 -23.46 17.66 -7.97
CA TYR A 65 -22.91 18.87 -8.59
C TYR A 65 -24.00 19.90 -8.87
N SER A 66 -23.62 21.16 -8.87
CA SER A 66 -24.40 22.30 -9.33
C SER A 66 -23.47 23.39 -9.88
N ASP A 67 -23.95 24.25 -10.77
CA ASP A 67 -23.23 25.45 -11.20
C ASP A 67 -23.79 26.70 -10.52
N LEU A 68 -22.91 27.58 -10.03
CA LEU A 68 -23.27 28.82 -9.35
C LEU A 68 -23.91 29.88 -10.27
N GLU A 69 -23.72 29.79 -11.58
CA GLU A 69 -24.26 30.73 -12.58
C GLU A 69 -25.38 30.12 -13.45
N LYS A 70 -25.58 28.79 -13.40
CA LYS A 70 -26.57 28.07 -14.21
C LYS A 70 -27.42 27.16 -13.32
N ASP A 71 -28.61 27.63 -12.97
CA ASP A 71 -29.53 26.93 -12.06
C ASP A 71 -29.99 25.55 -12.56
N ASP A 72 -30.00 25.36 -13.89
CA ASP A 72 -30.37 24.10 -14.55
C ASP A 72 -29.20 23.11 -14.64
N PHE A 73 -27.96 23.55 -14.40
CA PHE A 73 -26.77 22.70 -14.46
C PHE A 73 -26.52 22.08 -13.08
N LYS A 74 -27.22 21.00 -12.77
CA LYS A 74 -27.09 20.24 -11.52
C LYS A 74 -27.41 18.78 -11.74
N GLY A 75 -26.84 17.91 -10.91
CA GLY A 75 -27.03 16.48 -11.06
C GLY A 75 -26.14 15.64 -10.15
N ASN A 76 -26.06 14.34 -10.45
CA ASN A 76 -25.28 13.36 -9.71
C ASN A 76 -23.90 13.08 -10.37
N PRO A 77 -23.03 12.24 -9.77
CA PRO A 77 -21.71 11.94 -10.32
C PRO A 77 -21.74 11.29 -11.70
N PHE A 78 -22.70 10.40 -11.94
CA PHE A 78 -22.86 9.67 -13.20
C PHE A 78 -23.35 10.58 -14.31
N GLU A 79 -24.27 11.52 -14.03
CA GLU A 79 -24.71 12.53 -14.99
C GLU A 79 -23.55 13.46 -15.37
N PHE A 80 -22.68 13.81 -14.43
CA PHE A 80 -21.47 14.59 -14.75
C PHE A 80 -20.48 13.78 -15.60
N ALA A 81 -20.32 12.48 -15.31
CA ALA A 81 -19.52 11.57 -16.13
C ALA A 81 -20.10 11.40 -17.53
N ALA A 82 -21.42 11.32 -17.67
CA ALA A 82 -22.11 11.25 -18.95
C ALA A 82 -21.83 12.49 -19.82
N LEU A 83 -21.71 13.69 -19.23
CA LEU A 83 -21.33 14.90 -19.97
C LEU A 83 -19.91 14.81 -20.57
N HIS A 84 -18.98 14.14 -19.87
CA HIS A 84 -17.61 13.96 -20.33
C HIS A 84 -17.48 12.84 -21.37
N TYR A 85 -17.90 11.63 -21.00
CA TYR A 85 -17.73 10.42 -21.81
C TYR A 85 -18.77 10.31 -22.94
N LYS A 86 -19.89 11.04 -22.84
CA LYS A 86 -21.04 10.92 -23.76
C LYS A 86 -21.64 9.51 -23.80
N LEU A 87 -21.56 8.81 -22.67
CA LEU A 87 -22.11 7.47 -22.44
C LEU A 87 -23.18 7.54 -21.34
N THR A 88 -24.08 6.57 -21.30
CA THR A 88 -25.16 6.48 -20.30
C THR A 88 -25.42 5.02 -19.93
N GLY A 89 -25.99 4.78 -18.74
CA GLY A 89 -26.35 3.43 -18.30
C GLY A 89 -25.13 2.52 -18.13
N ASN A 90 -25.27 1.23 -18.43
CA ASN A 90 -24.23 0.23 -18.16
C ASN A 90 -22.91 0.52 -18.87
N GLU A 91 -22.94 1.03 -20.10
CA GLU A 91 -21.71 1.39 -20.84
C GLU A 91 -20.88 2.45 -20.09
N LEU A 92 -21.55 3.40 -19.41
CA LEU A 92 -20.88 4.39 -18.58
C LEU A 92 -20.29 3.75 -17.33
N LEU A 93 -21.01 2.82 -16.69
CA LEU A 93 -20.54 2.12 -15.49
C LEU A 93 -19.32 1.25 -15.81
N GLU A 94 -19.35 0.52 -16.93
CA GLU A 94 -18.22 -0.27 -17.42
C GLU A 94 -17.01 0.62 -17.70
N LYS A 95 -17.24 1.76 -18.37
CA LYS A 95 -16.18 2.72 -18.68
C LYS A 95 -15.53 3.30 -17.43
N LEU A 96 -16.33 3.62 -16.41
CA LEU A 96 -15.83 4.10 -15.11
C LEU A 96 -15.10 2.99 -14.35
N ASN A 97 -15.63 1.76 -14.35
CA ASN A 97 -15.01 0.60 -13.73
C ASN A 97 -13.63 0.30 -14.33
N GLU A 98 -13.51 0.42 -15.65
CA GLU A 98 -12.27 0.24 -16.41
C GLU A 98 -11.27 1.39 -16.14
N GLU A 99 -11.64 2.64 -16.43
CA GLU A 99 -10.71 3.78 -16.37
C GLU A 99 -10.27 4.14 -14.96
N MET A 100 -11.13 3.89 -13.97
CA MET A 100 -10.81 4.13 -12.56
C MET A 100 -10.32 2.85 -11.87
N HIS A 101 -10.16 1.75 -12.61
CA HIS A 101 -9.67 0.46 -12.13
C HIS A 101 -10.41 -0.05 -10.88
N LEU A 102 -11.74 0.07 -10.86
CA LEU A 102 -12.55 -0.23 -9.67
C LEU A 102 -12.73 -1.74 -9.43
N ARG A 103 -12.52 -2.58 -10.47
CA ARG A 103 -12.57 -4.06 -10.43
C ARG A 103 -13.88 -4.61 -9.83
N ILE A 104 -14.99 -3.93 -10.09
CA ILE A 104 -16.33 -4.38 -9.70
C ILE A 104 -16.80 -5.40 -10.74
N GLY A 105 -17.43 -6.49 -10.31
CA GLY A 105 -17.87 -7.58 -11.19
C GLY A 105 -16.84 -8.68 -11.44
N GLU A 106 -15.58 -8.48 -11.06
CA GLU A 106 -14.53 -9.51 -11.20
C GLU A 106 -14.59 -10.52 -10.03
N GLN A 107 -14.74 -11.81 -10.34
CA GLN A 107 -14.55 -12.91 -9.38
C GLN A 107 -13.07 -13.23 -9.27
N TRP A 108 -12.52 -13.17 -8.05
CA TRP A 108 -11.14 -13.56 -7.80
C TRP A 108 -11.08 -15.04 -7.37
N ASP A 109 -10.82 -15.93 -8.31
CA ASP A 109 -10.43 -17.31 -7.99
C ASP A 109 -8.92 -17.36 -7.73
N PHE A 110 -8.52 -17.18 -6.48
CA PHE A 110 -7.09 -17.13 -6.10
C PHE A 110 -6.41 -18.52 -6.21
N TYR A 111 -7.18 -19.61 -6.20
CA TYR A 111 -6.67 -20.97 -6.39
C TYR A 111 -7.65 -21.85 -7.18
N GLY A 112 -7.56 -21.83 -8.51
CA GLY A 112 -8.31 -22.71 -9.41
C GLY A 112 -7.40 -23.32 -10.47
N ASN A 113 -6.66 -24.38 -10.11
CA ASN A 113 -5.88 -25.16 -11.06
C ASN A 113 -6.84 -25.90 -12.03
N LYS A 114 -6.86 -25.53 -13.32
CA LYS A 114 -6.96 -26.44 -14.48
C LYS A 114 -7.00 -25.69 -15.83
N ASN A 115 -6.04 -26.04 -16.67
CA ASN A 115 -6.03 -26.00 -18.15
C ASN A 115 -6.54 -24.71 -18.82
N LEU A 116 -5.65 -23.73 -18.97
CA LEU A 116 -5.83 -22.63 -19.91
C LEU A 116 -5.78 -23.17 -21.36
N PRO A 117 -6.73 -22.80 -22.24
CA PRO A 117 -6.55 -22.90 -23.68
C PRO A 117 -5.38 -21.99 -24.09
N GLU A 118 -4.51 -22.45 -24.99
CA GLU A 118 -3.52 -21.60 -25.65
C GLU A 118 -4.26 -20.49 -26.42
N LEU A 119 -4.20 -19.27 -25.89
CA LEU A 119 -4.57 -18.06 -26.60
C LEU A 119 -3.35 -17.52 -27.36
N PRO A 120 -3.52 -16.91 -28.53
CA PRO A 120 -2.41 -16.44 -29.36
C PRO A 120 -1.52 -15.47 -28.58
N GLU A 121 -0.21 -15.68 -28.65
CA GLU A 121 0.79 -14.77 -28.10
C GLU A 121 0.71 -13.41 -28.80
N GLU A 122 -0.03 -12.46 -28.23
CA GLU A 122 0.23 -11.05 -28.45
C GLU A 122 1.32 -10.62 -27.48
N GLU A 123 2.51 -10.32 -28.02
CA GLU A 123 3.65 -9.74 -27.30
C GLU A 123 3.31 -8.33 -26.79
N GLU A 124 2.41 -8.22 -25.81
CA GLU A 124 2.38 -7.05 -24.94
C GLU A 124 3.62 -7.12 -24.06
N ASN A 125 4.53 -6.16 -24.24
CA ASN A 125 5.67 -5.91 -23.36
C ASN A 125 5.17 -5.73 -21.91
N LYS A 126 4.97 -6.84 -21.18
CA LYS A 126 4.72 -6.83 -19.74
C LYS A 126 5.90 -6.06 -19.12
N PRO A 127 5.66 -4.91 -18.47
CA PRO A 127 6.74 -4.20 -17.81
C PRO A 127 7.39 -5.17 -16.81
N ALA A 128 8.70 -5.35 -16.93
CA ALA A 128 9.45 -6.23 -16.05
C ALA A 128 9.14 -5.86 -14.59
N ILE A 129 8.72 -6.84 -13.80
CA ILE A 129 8.35 -6.63 -12.40
C ILE A 129 9.54 -6.01 -11.68
N HIS A 130 9.35 -4.80 -11.14
CA HIS A 130 10.39 -4.13 -10.38
C HIS A 130 10.57 -4.85 -9.04
N ILE A 131 11.75 -5.44 -8.83
CA ILE A 131 12.08 -6.08 -7.56
C ILE A 131 12.77 -5.05 -6.65
N PRO A 132 12.16 -4.67 -5.50
CA PRO A 132 12.73 -3.69 -4.60
C PRO A 132 14.11 -4.11 -4.10
N LYS A 133 15.01 -3.13 -3.95
CA LYS A 133 16.38 -3.31 -3.44
C LYS A 133 16.66 -2.40 -2.26
N PHE A 134 17.47 -2.89 -1.33
CA PHE A 134 17.79 -2.18 -0.11
C PHE A 134 19.14 -2.64 0.49
N SER A 135 19.63 -1.90 1.48
CA SER A 135 20.93 -2.19 2.10
C SER A 135 20.88 -3.39 3.06
N TYR A 136 21.90 -4.25 2.95
CA TYR A 136 22.19 -5.36 3.86
C TYR A 136 23.40 -5.03 4.74
N PHE A 137 23.33 -5.41 6.01
CA PHE A 137 24.36 -5.17 7.01
C PHE A 137 24.71 -6.46 7.75
N ASN A 138 26.01 -6.73 7.89
CA ASN A 138 26.44 -7.77 8.83
C ASN A 138 26.23 -7.28 10.26
N SER A 139 25.84 -8.18 11.14
CA SER A 139 25.91 -8.01 12.59
C SER A 139 27.31 -7.56 13.06
N PRO A 140 27.40 -6.83 14.19
CA PRO A 140 26.31 -6.37 15.06
C PRO A 140 25.54 -5.16 14.50
N VAL A 141 24.40 -4.79 15.11
CA VAL A 141 23.57 -3.63 14.69
C VAL A 141 24.29 -2.27 14.77
N SER A 142 25.40 -2.20 15.51
CA SER A 142 26.30 -1.05 15.56
C SER A 142 27.16 -0.92 14.30
N ASN A 143 27.29 -1.96 13.48
CA ASN A 143 27.87 -1.85 12.15
C ASN A 143 26.89 -1.11 11.24
N ILE A 144 27.10 0.19 11.07
CA ILE A 144 26.23 1.07 10.30
C ILE A 144 26.61 1.20 8.81
N TYR A 145 27.60 0.45 8.33
CA TYR A 145 28.01 0.50 6.92
C TYR A 145 27.47 -0.72 6.18
N PRO A 146 26.74 -0.52 5.06
CA PRO A 146 26.16 -1.63 4.32
C PRO A 146 27.27 -2.51 3.74
N LYS A 147 27.07 -3.82 3.80
CA LYS A 147 27.95 -4.79 3.14
C LYS A 147 27.66 -4.85 1.64
N SER A 148 26.38 -4.82 1.28
CA SER A 148 25.89 -4.97 -0.08
C SER A 148 24.48 -4.39 -0.21
N THR A 149 24.02 -4.25 -1.44
CA THR A 149 22.60 -4.07 -1.78
C THR A 149 22.03 -5.43 -2.15
N VAL A 150 20.86 -5.75 -1.61
CA VAL A 150 20.15 -7.02 -1.85
C VAL A 150 18.72 -6.73 -2.29
N SER A 151 18.13 -7.67 -3.00
CA SER A 151 16.72 -7.64 -3.42
C SER A 151 15.79 -8.27 -2.39
N LEU A 152 14.50 -7.98 -2.51
CA LEU A 152 13.47 -8.59 -1.68
C LEU A 152 13.47 -10.13 -1.77
N VAL A 153 13.65 -10.68 -2.97
CA VAL A 153 13.73 -12.13 -3.22
C VAL A 153 14.93 -12.77 -2.53
N GLU A 154 16.11 -12.15 -2.60
CA GLU A 154 17.30 -12.66 -1.90
C GLU A 154 17.10 -12.70 -0.37
N VAL A 155 16.37 -11.72 0.18
CA VAL A 155 16.05 -11.70 1.61
C VAL A 155 14.99 -12.73 1.99
N TYR A 156 13.98 -12.92 1.15
CA TYR A 156 13.00 -13.99 1.33
C TYR A 156 13.69 -15.37 1.39
N GLU A 157 14.56 -15.67 0.42
CA GLU A 157 15.31 -16.94 0.41
C GLU A 157 16.21 -17.08 1.64
N LEU A 158 16.85 -15.98 2.07
CA LEU A 158 17.67 -15.98 3.28
C LEU A 158 16.85 -16.28 4.54
N ILE A 159 15.68 -15.67 4.70
CA ILE A 159 14.79 -15.90 5.85
C ILE A 159 14.23 -17.32 5.83
N LYS A 160 13.82 -17.81 4.65
CA LYS A 160 13.28 -19.16 4.46
C LYS A 160 14.33 -20.25 4.69
N SER A 161 15.60 -19.94 4.42
CA SER A 161 16.70 -20.88 4.61
C SER A 161 16.96 -21.25 6.07
N THR A 162 17.74 -22.31 6.27
CA THR A 162 18.17 -22.77 7.60
C THR A 162 19.39 -22.02 8.14
N LYS A 163 19.94 -21.06 7.40
CA LYS A 163 21.19 -20.36 7.74
C LYS A 163 21.14 -19.64 9.09
N ASN A 164 19.96 -19.14 9.46
CA ASN A 164 19.75 -18.40 10.70
C ASN A 164 19.03 -19.21 11.80
N THR A 165 18.74 -20.51 11.58
CA THR A 165 17.92 -21.33 12.48
C THR A 165 18.55 -21.43 13.87
N SER A 166 19.80 -21.87 13.99
CA SER A 166 20.47 -22.06 15.27
C SER A 166 20.49 -20.80 16.14
N LYS A 167 20.79 -19.62 15.57
CA LYS A 167 20.76 -18.35 16.33
C LYS A 167 19.35 -17.86 16.64
N THR A 168 18.36 -18.20 15.80
CA THR A 168 16.94 -17.88 16.05
C THR A 168 16.41 -18.70 17.21
N GLU A 169 16.65 -20.00 17.20
CA GLU A 169 16.31 -20.90 18.31
C GLU A 169 17.02 -20.50 19.59
N GLN A 170 18.33 -20.22 19.53
CA GLN A 170 19.08 -19.75 20.70
C GLN A 170 18.47 -18.48 21.29
N LEU A 171 18.15 -17.47 20.47
CA LEU A 171 17.52 -16.24 20.93
C LEU A 171 16.20 -16.54 21.67
N ARG A 172 15.38 -17.44 21.15
CA ARG A 172 14.07 -17.81 21.73
C ARG A 172 14.18 -18.55 23.07
N THR A 173 15.34 -19.14 23.39
CA THR A 173 15.57 -19.76 24.71
C THR A 173 15.93 -18.75 25.81
N ILE A 174 16.37 -17.53 25.45
CA ILE A 174 16.83 -16.53 26.41
C ILE A 174 15.64 -15.87 27.10
N GLN A 175 15.44 -16.15 28.39
CA GLN A 175 14.32 -15.62 29.19
C GLN A 175 14.52 -14.16 29.60
N ALA A 176 15.76 -13.76 29.89
CA ALA A 176 16.06 -12.40 30.32
C ALA A 176 15.96 -11.43 29.12
N LYS A 177 14.97 -10.53 29.15
CA LYS A 177 14.68 -9.59 28.06
C LYS A 177 15.90 -8.77 27.61
N ASP A 178 16.71 -8.31 28.56
CA ASP A 178 17.91 -7.51 28.26
C ASP A 178 19.01 -8.35 27.59
N GLU A 179 19.17 -9.60 27.99
CA GLU A 179 20.12 -10.53 27.35
C GLU A 179 19.65 -10.89 25.94
N ALA A 180 18.36 -11.18 25.75
CA ALA A 180 17.77 -11.45 24.45
C ALA A 180 17.94 -10.25 23.50
N ARG A 181 17.73 -9.03 24.00
CA ARG A 181 17.96 -7.79 23.24
C ARG A 181 19.43 -7.63 22.83
N LYS A 182 20.38 -7.85 23.75
CA LYS A 182 21.82 -7.77 23.48
C LYS A 182 22.26 -8.85 22.48
N PHE A 183 21.78 -10.08 22.65
CA PHE A 183 22.05 -11.18 21.73
C PHE A 183 21.54 -10.86 20.32
N LYS A 184 20.28 -10.44 20.21
CA LYS A 184 19.66 -10.03 18.93
C LYS A 184 20.48 -8.94 18.24
N ALA A 185 20.81 -7.88 18.97
CA ALA A 185 21.61 -6.77 18.46
C ALA A 185 23.04 -7.17 18.05
N SER A 186 23.61 -8.21 18.66
CA SER A 186 24.98 -8.65 18.39
C SER A 186 25.11 -9.71 17.30
N LYS A 187 24.07 -10.55 17.07
CA LYS A 187 24.19 -11.80 16.30
C LYS A 187 23.37 -11.83 15.01
N PHE A 188 22.40 -10.94 14.86
CA PHE A 188 21.53 -10.92 13.68
C PHE A 188 22.01 -9.87 12.70
N ASP A 189 22.26 -10.35 11.49
CA ASP A 189 22.37 -9.49 10.31
C ASP A 189 20.99 -8.84 10.08
N TYR A 190 21.00 -7.71 9.40
CA TYR A 190 19.81 -6.89 9.27
C TYR A 190 19.81 -6.12 7.95
N VAL A 191 18.62 -5.65 7.58
CA VAL A 191 18.40 -4.84 6.38
C VAL A 191 17.66 -3.56 6.72
N THR A 192 17.65 -2.62 5.80
CA THR A 192 16.80 -1.42 5.84
C THR A 192 15.81 -1.47 4.70
N PHE A 193 14.71 -2.23 4.84
CA PHE A 193 13.76 -2.50 3.76
C PHE A 193 13.34 -1.25 2.99
N SER A 194 13.26 -0.09 3.65
CA SER A 194 12.87 1.19 3.07
C SER A 194 13.85 1.76 2.02
N GLY A 195 15.08 1.26 1.89
CA GLY A 195 15.98 1.75 0.85
C GLY A 195 17.44 1.34 0.93
N VAL A 196 18.19 1.91 -0.02
CA VAL A 196 19.65 1.80 -0.13
C VAL A 196 20.30 3.03 0.48
N PHE A 197 21.31 2.82 1.30
CA PHE A 197 22.00 3.86 2.07
C PHE A 197 23.51 3.78 1.88
N THR A 198 24.21 4.90 2.06
CA THR A 198 25.69 4.89 2.21
C THR A 198 26.14 4.49 3.62
N LYS A 199 25.31 4.78 4.63
CA LYS A 199 25.41 4.34 6.02
C LYS A 199 24.02 4.37 6.65
N ARG A 200 23.78 3.60 7.70
CA ARG A 200 22.48 3.56 8.41
C ARG A 200 22.18 4.87 9.13
N ASN A 201 21.62 5.82 8.38
CA ASN A 201 21.19 7.14 8.81
C ASN A 201 20.20 7.70 7.78
N ASP A 202 19.12 8.34 8.22
CA ASP A 202 18.09 8.86 7.30
C ASP A 202 18.65 9.85 6.26
N LYS A 203 19.62 10.69 6.65
CA LYS A 203 20.28 11.65 5.74
C LYS A 203 21.22 11.00 4.73
N ALA A 204 21.49 9.71 4.88
CA ALA A 204 22.39 8.94 4.03
C ALA A 204 21.64 8.01 3.06
N LEU A 205 20.31 8.17 2.94
CA LEU A 205 19.47 7.50 1.95
C LEU A 205 19.93 7.90 0.54
N GLN A 206 20.21 6.90 -0.30
CA GLN A 206 20.51 7.10 -1.71
C GLN A 206 19.25 6.93 -2.55
N ASN A 207 18.52 5.82 -2.34
CA ASN A 207 17.29 5.50 -3.06
C ASN A 207 16.31 4.82 -2.09
N HIS A 208 15.06 5.28 -2.09
CA HIS A 208 13.98 4.58 -1.40
C HIS A 208 13.56 3.34 -2.21
N SER A 209 13.23 2.25 -1.53
CA SER A 209 12.84 0.98 -2.17
C SER A 209 11.36 0.92 -2.58
N GLY A 210 10.57 1.88 -2.09
CA GLY A 210 9.10 1.85 -2.16
C GLY A 210 8.46 0.97 -1.09
N LEU A 211 9.22 0.50 -0.10
CA LEU A 211 8.72 -0.38 0.96
C LEU A 211 8.67 0.33 2.32
N LEU A 212 7.72 -0.09 3.15
CA LEU A 212 7.61 0.25 4.56
C LEU A 212 7.58 -1.02 5.40
N THR A 213 8.28 -1.02 6.53
CA THR A 213 8.21 -2.12 7.50
C THR A 213 7.38 -1.72 8.71
N ILE A 214 6.36 -2.52 8.99
CA ILE A 214 5.57 -2.46 10.21
C ILE A 214 6.01 -3.58 11.15
N ASP A 215 6.26 -3.21 12.39
CA ASP A 215 6.73 -4.11 13.44
C ASP A 215 5.63 -4.31 14.47
N PHE A 216 5.22 -5.57 14.64
CA PHE A 216 4.25 -6.02 15.62
C PHE A 216 4.98 -6.84 16.68
N ASP A 217 4.94 -6.39 17.94
CA ASP A 217 5.52 -7.10 19.07
C ASP A 217 4.42 -7.63 20.00
N TYR A 218 4.70 -8.72 20.71
CA TYR A 218 3.84 -9.32 21.74
C TYR A 218 2.44 -9.70 21.24
N ILE A 219 2.37 -10.38 20.10
CA ILE A 219 1.12 -10.83 19.50
C ILE A 219 0.69 -12.16 20.10
N GLU A 220 -0.51 -12.21 20.67
CA GLU A 220 -1.06 -13.40 21.31
C GLU A 220 -1.32 -14.54 20.31
N ASN A 221 -1.92 -14.22 19.15
CA ASN A 221 -2.22 -15.18 18.10
C ASN A 221 -1.59 -14.77 16.76
N LEU A 222 -0.34 -15.21 16.56
CA LEU A 222 0.44 -14.88 15.37
C LEU A 222 -0.22 -15.38 14.08
N GLN A 223 -0.78 -16.58 14.07
CA GLN A 223 -1.38 -17.15 12.86
C GLN A 223 -2.66 -16.41 12.45
N GLN A 224 -3.48 -16.02 13.43
CA GLN A 224 -4.66 -15.20 13.16
C GLN A 224 -4.27 -13.84 12.57
N LEU A 225 -3.33 -13.13 13.20
CA LEU A 225 -2.90 -11.82 12.70
C LEU A 225 -2.23 -11.96 11.32
N LYS A 226 -1.40 -12.99 11.12
CA LYS A 226 -0.78 -13.28 9.82
C LYS A 226 -1.84 -13.43 8.72
N ASN A 227 -2.88 -14.22 8.97
CA ASN A 227 -3.97 -14.39 8.00
C ASN A 227 -4.74 -13.09 7.77
N GLN A 228 -4.98 -12.29 8.81
CA GLN A 228 -5.64 -10.99 8.67
C GLN A 228 -4.81 -10.04 7.80
N LEU A 229 -3.51 -9.92 8.03
CA LEU A 229 -2.61 -9.05 7.27
C LEU A 229 -2.46 -9.49 5.81
N LEU A 230 -2.44 -10.81 5.55
CA LEU A 230 -2.40 -11.34 4.18
C LEU A 230 -3.69 -11.08 3.38
N ASN A 231 -4.81 -10.84 4.08
CA ASN A 231 -6.10 -10.53 3.49
C ASN A 231 -6.54 -9.09 3.81
N ASP A 232 -5.59 -8.18 4.09
CA ASP A 232 -5.89 -6.78 4.34
C ASP A 232 -6.52 -6.13 3.09
N GLU A 233 -7.56 -5.33 3.30
CA GLU A 233 -8.34 -4.73 2.20
C GLU A 233 -7.55 -3.64 1.43
N TYR A 234 -6.67 -2.91 2.12
CA TYR A 234 -6.03 -1.72 1.57
C TYR A 234 -4.55 -1.91 1.26
N PHE A 235 -3.87 -2.84 1.94
CA PHE A 235 -2.43 -3.03 1.81
C PHE A 235 -2.08 -4.41 1.27
N GLU A 236 -1.45 -4.42 0.11
CA GLU A 236 -0.84 -5.64 -0.42
C GLU A 236 0.40 -6.01 0.41
N THR A 237 0.48 -7.26 0.85
CA THR A 237 1.66 -7.76 1.56
C THR A 237 2.77 -8.08 0.56
N GLU A 238 3.95 -7.48 0.73
CA GLU A 238 5.14 -7.79 -0.07
C GLU A 238 5.98 -8.91 0.56
N LEU A 239 6.13 -8.85 1.89
CA LEU A 239 6.83 -9.86 2.68
C LEU A 239 6.25 -9.87 4.11
N LEU A 240 6.05 -11.06 4.68
CA LEU A 240 5.56 -11.22 6.05
C LEU A 240 6.21 -12.41 6.72
N PHE A 241 6.87 -12.16 7.86
CA PHE A 241 7.58 -13.20 8.62
C PHE A 241 7.51 -12.99 10.12
N VAL A 242 7.74 -14.06 10.87
CA VAL A 242 7.82 -14.07 12.33
C VAL A 242 9.10 -13.38 12.79
N SER A 243 8.97 -12.48 13.76
CA SER A 243 10.09 -11.72 14.31
C SER A 243 11.15 -12.66 14.95
N PRO A 244 12.41 -12.19 15.12
CA PRO A 244 13.45 -13.04 15.70
C PRO A 244 13.11 -13.60 17.09
N SER A 245 12.39 -12.84 17.91
CA SER A 245 11.97 -13.25 19.25
C SER A 245 10.86 -14.31 19.24
N GLY A 246 10.17 -14.49 18.11
CA GLY A 246 9.12 -15.51 17.96
C GLY A 246 7.73 -15.11 18.45
N ASP A 247 7.57 -13.90 18.99
CA ASP A 247 6.34 -13.36 19.59
C ASP A 247 5.77 -12.15 18.82
N GLY A 248 6.22 -11.94 17.58
CA GLY A 248 5.84 -10.80 16.76
C GLY A 248 5.88 -11.07 15.27
N LEU A 249 5.42 -10.11 14.47
CA LEU A 249 5.42 -10.17 13.01
C LEU A 249 6.13 -8.94 12.42
N LYS A 250 6.84 -9.14 11.31
CA LYS A 250 7.36 -8.09 10.45
C LYS A 250 6.53 -8.07 9.17
N TRP A 251 5.79 -6.99 8.96
CA TRP A 251 4.92 -6.83 7.80
C TRP A 251 5.50 -5.76 6.87
N ILE A 252 5.86 -6.15 5.65
CA ILE A 252 6.44 -5.25 4.65
C ILE A 252 5.38 -5.01 3.59
N ILE A 253 5.09 -3.75 3.34
CA ILE A 253 4.04 -3.27 2.43
C ILE A 253 4.59 -2.18 1.50
N PRO A 254 3.99 -1.98 0.30
CA PRO A 254 4.43 -0.95 -0.61
C PRO A 254 3.92 0.43 -0.16
N ILE A 255 4.70 1.47 -0.44
CA ILE A 255 4.31 2.88 -0.28
C ILE A 255 4.79 3.71 -1.48
N ASP A 256 3.98 4.68 -1.89
CA ASP A 256 4.33 5.60 -2.98
C ASP A 256 4.92 6.90 -2.43
N ILE A 257 6.25 6.96 -2.38
CA ILE A 257 6.97 8.14 -1.89
C ILE A 257 6.84 9.39 -2.77
N THR A 258 6.20 9.30 -3.94
CA THR A 258 5.87 10.47 -4.76
C THR A 258 4.63 11.21 -4.24
N GLU A 259 3.72 10.48 -3.58
CA GLU A 259 2.47 11.01 -3.01
C GLU A 259 2.66 11.56 -1.59
N SER A 260 3.55 10.97 -0.80
CA SER A 260 3.86 11.47 0.55
C SER A 260 5.22 11.03 1.08
N THR A 261 5.62 11.59 2.22
CA THR A 261 6.86 11.18 2.88
C THR A 261 6.68 9.82 3.57
N HIS A 262 7.77 9.07 3.69
CA HIS A 262 7.82 7.82 4.45
C HIS A 262 7.21 7.95 5.86
N GLN A 263 7.52 9.05 6.54
CA GLN A 263 7.01 9.32 7.88
C GLN A 263 5.49 9.56 7.89
N ASN A 264 4.95 10.25 6.89
CA ASN A 264 3.51 10.47 6.77
C ASN A 264 2.77 9.16 6.50
N PHE A 265 3.28 8.33 5.59
CA PHE A 265 2.73 6.99 5.37
C PHE A 265 2.76 6.16 6.64
N PHE A 266 3.90 6.12 7.33
CA PHE A 266 4.00 5.39 8.59
C PHE A 266 2.95 5.85 9.59
N ASN A 267 2.75 7.15 9.77
CA ASN A 267 1.75 7.67 10.70
C ASN A 267 0.32 7.32 10.29
N ALA A 268 -0.01 7.41 8.99
CA ALA A 268 -1.32 7.05 8.49
C ALA A 268 -1.61 5.55 8.67
N ILE A 269 -0.65 4.71 8.32
CA ILE A 269 -0.74 3.24 8.44
C ILE A 269 -0.79 2.83 9.91
N ALA A 270 0.00 3.46 10.79
CA ALA A 270 -0.08 3.23 12.23
C ALA A 270 -1.46 3.56 12.81
N ASN A 271 -2.10 4.65 12.34
CA ASN A 271 -3.46 4.99 12.73
C ASN A 271 -4.47 3.97 12.20
N TYR A 272 -4.35 3.58 10.93
CA TYR A 272 -5.18 2.53 10.34
C TYR A 272 -5.10 1.23 11.14
N ILE A 273 -3.88 0.77 11.45
CA ILE A 273 -3.67 -0.46 12.22
C ILE A 273 -4.28 -0.36 13.61
N LYS A 274 -4.18 0.81 14.24
CA LYS A 274 -4.80 1.04 15.55
C LYS A 274 -6.32 0.95 15.49
N GLU A 275 -6.96 1.51 14.46
CA GLU A 275 -8.42 1.51 14.37
C GLU A 275 -8.99 0.18 13.87
N VAL A 276 -8.33 -0.48 12.91
CA VAL A 276 -8.81 -1.73 12.30
C VAL A 276 -8.39 -2.97 13.09
N TYR A 277 -7.12 -3.07 13.47
CA TYR A 277 -6.59 -4.24 14.16
C TYR A 277 -6.57 -4.08 15.69
N GLN A 278 -6.84 -2.88 16.22
CA GLN A 278 -6.73 -2.58 17.65
C GLN A 278 -5.32 -2.85 18.20
N LEU A 279 -4.30 -2.74 17.34
CA LEU A 279 -2.90 -2.96 17.67
C LEU A 279 -2.10 -1.66 17.68
N LYS A 280 -1.04 -1.65 18.49
CA LYS A 280 -0.06 -0.54 18.50
C LYS A 280 1.21 -1.01 17.82
N VAL A 281 1.75 -0.15 16.96
CA VAL A 281 3.02 -0.40 16.24
C VAL A 281 4.18 0.37 16.86
N ASP A 282 5.40 -0.14 16.72
CA ASP A 282 6.62 0.55 17.17
C ASP A 282 6.83 1.84 16.37
N LYS A 283 6.77 2.99 17.05
CA LYS A 283 6.96 4.32 16.47
C LYS A 283 8.30 4.53 15.76
N SER A 284 9.31 3.71 16.05
CA SER A 284 10.61 3.78 15.38
C SER A 284 10.59 3.30 13.93
N GLY A 285 9.52 2.63 13.49
CA GLY A 285 9.30 2.28 12.08
C GLY A 285 9.13 3.50 11.16
N LYS A 286 8.91 4.70 11.71
CA LYS A 286 8.84 5.95 10.94
C LYS A 286 10.18 6.41 10.35
N ASP A 287 11.29 5.89 10.90
CA ASP A 287 12.64 6.28 10.50
C ASP A 287 13.02 5.45 9.26
N VAL A 288 13.32 6.10 8.14
CA VAL A 288 13.60 5.40 6.87
C VAL A 288 14.81 4.45 6.97
N SER A 289 15.79 4.77 7.84
CA SER A 289 16.96 3.92 8.10
C SER A 289 16.74 2.83 9.15
N ARG A 290 15.48 2.49 9.47
CA ARG A 290 15.17 1.51 10.51
C ARG A 290 15.72 0.12 10.15
N ALA A 291 16.45 -0.45 11.11
CA ALA A 291 16.99 -1.80 10.99
C ALA A 291 15.91 -2.86 11.21
N CYS A 292 15.83 -3.83 10.32
CA CYS A 292 15.04 -5.04 10.48
C CYS A 292 15.96 -6.27 10.49
N PHE A 293 16.02 -6.95 11.64
CA PHE A 293 16.82 -8.18 11.79
C PHE A 293 16.24 -9.33 10.97
N LEU A 294 17.12 -10.20 10.49
CA LEU A 294 16.78 -11.33 9.62
C LEU A 294 16.85 -12.66 10.39
N PRO A 295 15.72 -13.20 10.86
CA PRO A 295 15.67 -14.52 11.50
C PRO A 295 15.64 -15.65 10.48
N SER A 296 15.46 -16.88 10.96
CA SER A 296 14.96 -17.99 10.15
C SER A 296 13.46 -18.14 10.40
N ASP A 297 12.70 -18.19 9.32
CA ASP A 297 11.26 -18.45 9.32
C ASP A 297 10.92 -19.26 8.05
N PRO A 298 10.78 -20.59 8.15
CA PRO A 298 10.41 -21.43 7.00
C PRO A 298 9.02 -21.11 6.43
N GLU A 299 8.14 -20.47 7.20
CA GLU A 299 6.79 -20.08 6.79
C GLU A 299 6.71 -18.62 6.33
N VAL A 300 7.84 -17.96 6.06
CA VAL A 300 7.85 -16.61 5.50
C VAL A 300 7.01 -16.55 4.23
N PHE A 301 6.16 -15.53 4.14
CA PHE A 301 5.41 -15.21 2.95
C PHE A 301 6.16 -14.15 2.13
N ILE A 302 6.18 -14.33 0.81
CA ILE A 302 6.51 -13.31 -0.19
C ILE A 302 5.35 -13.20 -1.16
N ASN A 303 5.10 -11.99 -1.67
CA ASN A 303 4.11 -11.81 -2.72
C ASN A 303 4.46 -12.69 -3.94
N PRO A 304 3.52 -13.51 -4.45
CA PRO A 304 3.76 -14.37 -5.61
C PRO A 304 4.23 -13.64 -6.87
N LYS A 305 3.99 -12.32 -7.00
CA LYS A 305 4.49 -11.53 -8.13
C LYS A 305 6.01 -11.52 -8.28
N TYR A 306 6.75 -11.95 -7.26
CA TYR A 306 8.21 -12.02 -7.28
C TYR A 306 8.79 -13.42 -7.53
N LEU A 307 7.94 -14.43 -7.69
CA LEU A 307 8.32 -15.84 -7.94
C LEU A 307 7.99 -16.23 -9.39
#